data_AF-V4B1P3-F1
#
_entry.id   AF-V4B1P3-F1
#
_cell.length_a   1.000
_cell.length_b   1.000
_cell.length_c   1.000
_cell.angle_alpha   90.00
_cell.angle_beta   90.00
_cell.angle_gamma   90.00
#
_symmetry.space_group_name_H-M   'P 1'
#
loop_
_entity.id
_entity.type
_entity.pdbx_description
1 polymer ?
#
loop_
_entity_poly.entity_id
_entity_poly.type
_entity_poly.pdbx_seq_one_letter_code
_entity_poly.pdbx_strand_id
1 'polypeptide(L)'
;WIYDQDLAFTSSVTYRHGRIVVPVPGLYYVYSQVSFLERYVQSRDSAASTESPSLSHYIYRYNIIYPNGGEEKMIQNSITKCWGTNKGFGEYTSYLGAVFDLRQGDEIFVKVSNLTMVARDPKSNYFGLFKI
;
A
#
# COMPACT_ATOMS: atom_id res chain seq x y z
N TRP A 1 6.70 -6.73 -5.39
CA TRP A 1 7.33 -6.85 -4.06
C TRP A 1 8.35 -7.95 -4.11
N ILE A 2 9.46 -7.79 -3.41
CA ILE A 2 10.42 -8.88 -3.16
C ILE A 2 9.79 -9.80 -2.11
N TYR A 3 9.91 -11.13 -2.23
CA TYR A 3 9.22 -12.07 -1.35
C TYR A 3 10.05 -13.29 -0.92
N ASP A 4 11.27 -13.43 -1.44
CA ASP A 4 12.17 -14.57 -1.22
C ASP A 4 13.65 -14.14 -1.03
N GLN A 5 13.91 -12.88 -0.66
CA GLN A 5 15.25 -12.31 -0.51
C GLN A 5 15.29 -11.24 0.58
N ASP A 6 16.48 -10.99 1.14
CA ASP A 6 16.74 -10.01 2.22
C ASP A 6 15.84 -10.27 3.45
N LEU A 7 15.10 -9.27 3.92
CA LEU A 7 14.16 -9.38 5.03
C LEU A 7 12.78 -9.94 4.60
N ALA A 8 12.55 -10.12 3.30
CA ALA A 8 11.27 -10.57 2.77
C ALA A 8 11.24 -12.09 2.65
N PHE A 9 10.19 -12.68 3.20
CA PHE A 9 9.94 -14.11 3.09
C PHE A 9 8.44 -14.40 3.02
N THR A 10 8.09 -15.56 2.48
CA THR A 10 6.77 -16.15 2.62
C THR A 10 6.88 -17.50 3.31
N SER A 11 5.90 -17.84 4.14
CA SER A 11 5.79 -19.16 4.75
C SER A 11 4.34 -19.60 4.72
N SER A 12 4.07 -20.76 4.14
CA SER A 12 2.73 -21.35 3.92
C SER A 12 1.77 -20.54 3.04
N VAL A 13 2.05 -19.27 2.74
CA VAL A 13 1.28 -18.43 1.82
C VAL A 13 1.88 -18.43 0.42
N THR A 14 1.04 -18.21 -0.59
CA THR A 14 1.50 -18.02 -1.98
C THR A 14 1.54 -16.54 -2.31
N TYR A 15 2.63 -16.08 -2.92
CA TYR A 15 2.72 -14.75 -3.49
C TYR A 15 2.65 -14.81 -5.02
N ARG A 16 1.74 -14.06 -5.64
CA ARG A 16 1.61 -13.98 -7.11
C ARG A 16 1.07 -12.62 -7.54
N HIS A 17 1.62 -12.07 -8.64
CA HIS A 17 1.12 -10.84 -9.27
C HIS A 17 0.89 -9.65 -8.30
N GLY A 18 1.76 -9.47 -7.30
CA GLY A 18 1.60 -8.38 -6.34
C GLY A 18 0.73 -8.71 -5.13
N ARG A 19 0.23 -9.94 -5.00
CA ARG A 19 -0.80 -10.33 -4.02
C ARG A 19 -0.34 -11.50 -3.15
N ILE A 20 -0.68 -11.46 -1.86
CA ILE A 20 -0.52 -12.58 -0.93
C ILE A 20 -1.84 -13.35 -0.89
N VAL A 21 -1.79 -14.66 -1.09
CA VAL A 21 -2.98 -15.51 -1.19
C VAL A 21 -3.12 -16.32 0.07
N VAL A 22 -4.25 -16.17 0.73
CA VAL A 22 -4.55 -16.81 2.01
C VAL A 22 -4.74 -18.32 1.80
N PRO A 23 -3.94 -19.18 2.46
CA PRO A 23 -3.97 -20.62 2.22
C PRO A 23 -5.10 -21.31 2.99
N VAL A 24 -5.44 -20.81 4.18
CA VAL A 24 -6.44 -21.38 5.09
C VAL A 24 -7.28 -20.28 5.74
N PRO A 25 -8.57 -20.52 6.05
CA PRO A 25 -9.39 -19.52 6.72
C PRO A 25 -8.92 -19.21 8.16
N GLY A 26 -9.23 -18.01 8.63
CA GLY A 26 -9.06 -17.60 10.02
C GLY A 26 -8.74 -16.13 10.20
N LEU A 27 -8.37 -15.76 11.42
CA LEU A 27 -7.97 -14.39 11.76
C LEU A 27 -6.52 -14.16 11.34
N TYR A 28 -6.29 -13.08 10.60
CA TYR A 28 -4.96 -12.65 10.21
C TYR A 28 -4.75 -11.21 10.64
N TYR A 29 -3.59 -10.92 11.22
CA TYR A 29 -3.11 -9.55 11.31
C TYR A 29 -2.47 -9.19 9.98
N VAL A 30 -3.04 -8.22 9.28
CA VAL A 30 -2.55 -7.70 7.99
C VAL A 30 -1.96 -6.33 8.23
N TYR A 31 -0.76 -6.08 7.71
CA TYR A 31 -0.07 -4.81 7.86
C TYR A 31 0.59 -4.34 6.57
N SER A 32 0.78 -3.03 6.47
CA SER A 32 1.46 -2.38 5.36
C SER A 32 2.09 -1.06 5.81
N GLN A 33 3.30 -0.79 5.33
CA GLN A 33 3.93 0.52 5.38
C GLN A 33 4.23 0.98 3.96
N VAL A 34 3.89 2.23 3.67
CA VAL A 34 4.26 2.90 2.41
C VAL A 34 4.77 4.30 2.73
N SER A 35 5.90 4.65 2.16
CA SER A 35 6.48 5.99 2.25
C SER A 35 6.38 6.71 0.91
N PHE A 36 5.85 7.92 0.92
CA PHE A 36 5.74 8.81 -0.22
C PHE A 36 6.78 9.92 -0.09
N LEU A 37 7.48 10.20 -1.19
CA LEU A 37 8.49 11.24 -1.34
C LEU A 37 8.09 12.19 -2.46
N GLU A 38 8.03 13.46 -2.14
CA GLU A 38 7.77 14.57 -3.05
C GLU A 38 9.05 15.40 -3.21
N ARG A 39 9.51 15.55 -4.45
CA ARG A 39 10.63 16.43 -4.79
C ARG A 39 10.07 17.59 -5.61
N TYR A 40 10.14 18.80 -5.07
CA TYR A 40 9.74 19.99 -5.79
C TYR A 40 10.88 20.38 -6.72
N VAL A 41 10.68 20.22 -8.03
CA VAL A 41 11.61 20.75 -9.02
C VAL A 41 11.25 22.23 -9.22
N GLN A 42 12.14 23.14 -8.85
CA GLN A 42 11.98 24.57 -9.18
C GLN A 42 12.18 24.77 -10.70
N SER A 43 11.17 24.42 -11.50
CA SER A 43 11.11 24.87 -12.90
C SER A 43 10.40 26.21 -12.95
N ARG A 44 11.02 27.23 -13.59
CA ARG A 44 10.46 28.58 -13.74
C ARG A 44 9.15 28.63 -14.57
N ASP A 45 8.73 27.50 -15.14
CA ASP A 45 7.54 27.34 -15.99
C ASP A 45 6.63 26.18 -15.52
N SER A 46 6.46 25.94 -14.22
CA SER A 46 5.50 24.93 -13.76
C SER A 46 4.07 25.48 -13.82
N ALA A 47 3.48 25.43 -15.01
CA ALA A 47 2.03 25.39 -15.18
C ALA A 47 1.46 24.32 -14.23
N ALA A 48 0.46 24.73 -13.44
CA ALA A 48 -0.27 23.93 -12.45
C ALA A 48 -0.11 22.41 -12.65
N SER A 49 0.78 21.82 -11.86
CA SER A 49 0.92 20.37 -11.82
C SER A 49 -0.46 19.80 -11.47
N THR A 50 -0.87 18.78 -12.22
CA THR A 50 -2.04 17.93 -11.96
C THR A 50 -1.79 17.08 -10.70
N GLU A 51 -1.38 17.72 -9.61
CA GLU A 51 -1.05 17.09 -8.35
C GLU A 51 -2.34 16.61 -7.69
N SER A 52 -2.42 15.30 -7.45
CA SER A 52 -3.47 14.74 -6.61
C SER A 52 -3.41 15.44 -5.24
N PRO A 53 -4.52 16.04 -4.77
CA PRO A 53 -4.53 16.84 -3.54
C PRO A 53 -4.31 16.00 -2.28
N SER A 54 -4.33 14.67 -2.42
CA SER A 54 -4.17 13.72 -1.33
C SER A 54 -3.23 12.57 -1.67
N LEU A 55 -2.53 12.11 -0.64
CA LEU A 55 -1.81 10.85 -0.64
C LEU A 55 -2.65 9.83 0.12
N SER A 56 -2.93 8.70 -0.52
CA SER A 56 -3.73 7.64 0.06
C SER A 56 -3.00 6.31 -0.03
N HIS A 57 -3.12 5.53 1.03
CA HIS A 57 -2.58 4.19 1.17
C HIS A 57 -3.73 3.28 1.59
N TYR A 58 -3.85 2.13 0.91
CA TYR A 58 -4.96 1.22 1.07
C TYR A 58 -4.48 -0.22 1.14
N ILE A 59 -5.13 -1.03 1.98
CA ILE A 59 -5.07 -2.49 1.90
C ILE A 59 -6.43 -2.98 1.37
N TYR A 60 -6.37 -3.85 0.38
CA TYR A 60 -7.52 -4.46 -0.28
C TYR A 60 -7.44 -5.98 -0.19
N ARG A 61 -8.62 -6.60 -0.26
CA ARG A 61 -8.75 -8.02 -0.62
C ARG A 61 -9.45 -8.18 -1.94
N TYR A 62 -9.17 -9.30 -2.61
CA TYR A 62 -9.94 -9.79 -3.73
C TYR A 62 -10.34 -11.25 -3.50
N ASN A 63 -11.61 -11.55 -3.69
CA ASN A 63 -12.13 -12.90 -3.86
C ASN A 63 -13.47 -12.82 -4.58
N ILE A 64 -13.70 -13.66 -5.59
CA ILE A 64 -14.91 -13.62 -6.42
C ILE A 64 -16.21 -13.81 -5.63
N ILE A 65 -16.12 -14.39 -4.43
CA ILE A 65 -17.24 -14.57 -3.51
C ILE A 65 -17.76 -13.25 -2.90
N TYR A 66 -16.98 -12.17 -2.95
CA TYR A 66 -17.40 -10.86 -2.43
C TYR A 66 -18.16 -10.06 -3.49
N PRO A 67 -19.08 -9.15 -3.09
CA PRO A 67 -19.84 -8.31 -4.02
C PRO A 67 -18.97 -7.39 -4.88
N ASN A 68 -19.59 -6.69 -5.85
CA ASN A 68 -18.96 -5.64 -6.67
C ASN A 68 -17.71 -6.09 -7.44
N GLY A 69 -17.71 -7.32 -7.96
CA GLY A 69 -16.59 -7.86 -8.73
C GLY A 69 -15.45 -8.42 -7.86
N GLY A 70 -15.70 -8.65 -6.57
CA GLY A 70 -14.82 -9.38 -5.66
C GLY A 70 -13.73 -8.56 -5.00
N GLU A 71 -13.49 -7.32 -5.45
CA GLU A 71 -12.51 -6.42 -4.85
C GLU A 71 -13.14 -5.58 -3.73
N GLU A 72 -12.53 -5.61 -2.54
CA GLU A 72 -13.03 -4.89 -1.36
C GLU A 72 -11.89 -4.19 -0.62
N LYS A 73 -12.13 -2.93 -0.26
CA LYS A 73 -11.21 -2.12 0.54
C LYS A 73 -11.34 -2.51 2.01
N MET A 74 -10.23 -2.90 2.63
CA MET A 74 -10.21 -3.35 4.02
C MET A 74 -9.86 -2.23 5.00
N ILE A 75 -8.82 -1.46 4.69
CA ILE A 75 -8.35 -0.34 5.51
C ILE A 75 -7.69 0.72 4.63
N GLN A 76 -7.78 1.98 5.05
CA GLN A 76 -7.25 3.13 4.32
C GLN A 76 -6.68 4.16 5.29
N ASN A 77 -5.59 4.80 4.87
CA ASN A 77 -5.14 6.08 5.40
C ASN A 77 -5.09 7.10 4.25
N SER A 78 -5.40 8.35 4.53
CA SER A 78 -5.30 9.43 3.54
C SER A 78 -4.96 10.74 4.20
N ILE A 79 -4.01 11.46 3.62
CA ILE A 79 -3.68 12.82 4.01
C ILE A 79 -3.92 13.77 2.86
N THR A 80 -4.41 14.96 3.18
CA THR A 80 -4.41 16.08 2.25
C THR A 80 -3.06 16.79 2.36
N LYS A 81 -2.50 17.17 1.22
CA LYS A 81 -1.22 17.88 1.19
C LYS A 81 -1.45 19.35 1.55
N CYS A 82 -0.73 19.87 2.55
CA CYS A 82 -0.65 21.31 2.80
C CYS A 82 0.48 21.90 1.94
N TRP A 83 0.12 22.41 0.76
CA TRP A 83 1.04 23.04 -0.19
C TRP A 83 1.48 24.43 0.30
N GLY A 84 2.69 24.50 0.86
CA GLY A 84 3.40 25.77 1.01
C GLY A 84 4.32 25.99 -0.19
N THR A 85 4.25 27.15 -0.84
CA THR A 85 5.03 27.52 -2.04
C THR A 85 6.56 27.51 -1.85
N ASN A 86 7.06 27.28 -0.63
CA ASN A 86 8.47 27.30 -0.25
C ASN A 86 9.02 25.97 0.27
N LYS A 87 8.31 24.85 0.08
CA LYS A 87 8.82 23.54 0.51
C LYS A 87 9.60 22.90 -0.64
N GLY A 88 10.87 22.57 -0.41
CA GLY A 88 11.72 21.87 -1.39
C GLY A 88 11.56 20.34 -1.37
N PHE A 89 10.94 19.80 -0.32
CA PHE A 89 10.79 18.36 -0.10
C PHE A 89 9.55 18.07 0.76
N GLY A 90 8.86 16.98 0.45
CA GLY A 90 7.77 16.44 1.26
C GLY A 90 7.96 14.95 1.46
N GLU A 91 7.74 14.47 2.69
CA GLU A 91 7.76 13.06 3.02
C GLU A 91 6.53 12.72 3.85
N TYR A 92 5.93 11.57 3.53
CA TYR A 92 4.82 11.04 4.28
C TYR A 92 4.88 9.52 4.31
N THR A 93 5.01 8.96 5.50
CA THR A 93 4.94 7.51 5.72
C THR A 93 3.61 7.16 6.35
N SER A 94 2.90 6.23 5.73
CA SER A 94 1.68 5.65 6.27
C SER A 94 1.94 4.22 6.69
N TYR A 95 1.61 3.89 7.93
CA TYR A 95 1.45 2.52 8.41
C TYR A 95 -0.04 2.20 8.55
N LEU A 96 -0.43 1.00 8.14
CA LEU A 96 -1.76 0.42 8.31
C LEU A 96 -1.61 -0.97 8.92
N GLY A 97 -2.49 -1.31 9.85
CA GLY A 97 -2.50 -2.64 10.45
C GLY A 97 -3.81 -2.93 11.16
N ALA A 98 -4.42 -4.08 10.91
CA ALA A 98 -5.65 -4.53 11.55
C ALA A 98 -5.83 -6.04 11.45
N VAL A 99 -6.68 -6.60 12.31
CA VAL A 99 -7.07 -8.01 12.27
C VAL A 99 -8.29 -8.17 11.36
N PHE A 100 -8.25 -9.15 10.48
CA PHE A 100 -9.35 -9.50 9.59
C PHE A 100 -9.61 -10.99 9.60
N ASP A 101 -10.88 -11.38 9.53
CA ASP A 101 -11.28 -12.75 9.23
C ASP A 101 -11.21 -12.97 7.71
N LEU A 102 -10.23 -13.78 7.28
CA LEU A 102 -9.94 -14.05 5.88
C LEU A 102 -10.30 -15.47 5.50
N ARG A 103 -10.75 -15.65 4.27
CA ARG A 103 -11.10 -16.95 3.70
C ARG A 103 -9.95 -17.49 2.87
N GLN A 104 -9.95 -18.81 2.68
CA GLN A 104 -9.05 -19.44 1.74
C GLN A 104 -9.26 -18.84 0.34
N GLY A 105 -8.14 -18.52 -0.32
CA GLY A 105 -8.14 -17.91 -1.64
C GLY A 105 -8.30 -16.39 -1.66
N ASP A 106 -8.53 -15.74 -0.51
CA ASP A 106 -8.49 -14.28 -0.43
C ASP A 106 -7.10 -13.79 -0.88
N GLU A 107 -7.09 -12.84 -1.82
CA GLU A 107 -5.87 -12.23 -2.32
C GLU A 107 -5.71 -10.84 -1.72
N ILE A 108 -4.68 -10.65 -0.90
CA ILE A 108 -4.39 -9.40 -0.19
C ILE A 108 -3.36 -8.58 -0.95
N PHE A 109 -3.62 -7.30 -1.15
CA PHE A 109 -2.71 -6.40 -1.87
C PHE A 109 -2.87 -4.94 -1.44
N VAL A 110 -1.88 -4.14 -1.82
CA VAL A 110 -1.79 -2.72 -1.47
C VAL A 110 -2.09 -1.87 -2.70
N LYS A 111 -2.86 -0.81 -2.50
CA LYS A 111 -3.05 0.28 -3.48
C LYS A 111 -2.58 1.60 -2.87
N VAL A 112 -2.13 2.51 -3.74
CA VAL A 112 -1.72 3.86 -3.37
C VAL A 112 -2.31 4.87 -4.36
N SER A 113 -2.52 6.12 -3.94
CA SER A 113 -3.05 7.16 -4.84
C SER A 113 -2.06 7.56 -5.94
N ASN A 114 -0.76 7.54 -5.65
CA ASN A 114 0.27 7.90 -6.62
C ASN A 114 1.53 7.05 -6.47
N LEU A 115 1.76 6.15 -7.44
CA LEU A 115 2.92 5.27 -7.48
C LEU A 115 4.24 6.03 -7.78
N THR A 116 4.19 7.15 -8.51
CA THR A 116 5.41 7.88 -8.88
C THR A 116 6.09 8.54 -7.69
N MET A 117 5.33 8.73 -6.60
CA MET A 117 5.80 9.30 -5.35
C MET A 117 6.26 8.23 -4.34
N VAL A 118 6.07 6.94 -4.59
CA VAL A 118 6.49 5.92 -3.62
C VAL A 118 8.02 5.88 -3.52
N ALA A 119 8.55 5.90 -2.30
CA ALA A 119 9.97 5.81 -2.02
C ALA A 119 10.55 4.55 -2.66
N ARG A 120 11.75 4.64 -3.25
CA ARG A 120 12.38 3.51 -3.94
C ARG A 120 13.14 2.55 -3.02
N ASP A 121 13.39 2.94 -1.78
CA ASP A 121 14.05 2.07 -0.80
C ASP A 121 13.12 0.91 -0.41
N PRO A 122 13.52 -0.36 -0.65
CA PRO A 122 12.74 -1.53 -0.26
C PRO A 122 12.46 -1.61 1.24
N LYS A 123 13.26 -0.97 2.10
CA LYS A 123 13.04 -0.95 3.55
C LYS A 123 12.01 0.09 3.98
N SER A 124 11.71 1.08 3.13
CA SER A 124 10.70 2.10 3.40
C SER A 124 9.27 1.64 3.11
N ASN A 125 9.11 0.54 2.35
CA ASN A 125 7.82 0.03 1.92
C ASN A 125 7.78 -1.48 2.08
N TYR A 126 6.78 -1.98 2.78
CA TYR A 126 6.57 -3.42 2.96
C TYR A 126 5.11 -3.68 3.31
N PHE A 127 4.64 -4.89 3.04
CA PHE A 127 3.35 -5.34 3.53
C PHE A 127 3.41 -6.85 3.77
N GLY A 128 2.57 -7.32 4.67
CA GLY A 128 2.58 -8.72 5.08
C GLY A 128 1.35 -9.08 5.88
N LEU A 129 1.28 -10.35 6.24
CA LEU A 129 0.26 -10.88 7.11
C LEU A 129 0.78 -12.10 7.86
N PHE A 130 0.22 -12.35 9.04
CA PHE A 130 0.38 -13.60 9.75
C PHE A 130 -0.95 -14.01 10.38
N LYS A 131 -1.16 -15.32 10.46
CA LYS A 131 -2.33 -15.90 11.11
C LYS A 131 -2.19 -15.78 12.63
N ILE A 132 -3.27 -15.47 13.32
CA ILE A 132 -3.37 -15.43 14.79
C ILE A 132 -3.82 -16.79 15.32
#